data_AF-A0A957XRM7-F1
#
_entry.id   AF-A0A957XRM7-F1
#
_cell.length_a   1.000
_cell.length_b   1.000
_cell.length_c   1.000
_cell.angle_alpha   90.00
_cell.angle_beta   90.00
_cell.angle_gamma   90.00
#
_symmetry.space_group_name_H-M   'P 1'
#
loop_
_entity.id
_entity.type
_entity.pdbx_description
1 polymer ?
#
loop_
_entity_poly.entity_id
_entity_poly.type
_entity_poly.pdbx_seq_one_letter_code
_entity_poly.pdbx_strand_id
1 'polypeptide(L)'
;NGVVSGNGGCNDYSGGYQVNGQTLTVSALGTTSVQCADDVMAQEAIYLDGLQGARGYEIVGNRLRIFGVAGDQEVELFYTAQQ
;
A
#
# COMPACT_ATOMS: atom_id res chain seq x y z
N ASN A 1 -2.15 -12.89 -10.83
CA ASN A 1 -1.08 -11.91 -10.60
C ASN A 1 -1.49 -10.60 -11.24
N GLY A 2 -1.40 -9.51 -10.51
CA GLY A 2 -1.70 -8.17 -11.00
C GLY A 2 -0.59 -7.18 -10.68
N VAL A 3 -0.80 -5.93 -11.08
CA VAL A 3 0.09 -4.80 -10.77
C VAL A 3 -0.64 -3.88 -9.81
N VAL A 4 0.05 -3.50 -8.73
CA VAL A 4 -0.36 -2.43 -7.84
C VAL A 4 0.51 -1.22 -8.13
N SER A 5 -0.10 -0.05 -8.24
CA SER A 5 0.60 1.20 -8.49
C SER A 5 -0.20 2.37 -7.92
N GLY A 6 0.48 3.46 -7.60
CA GLY A 6 -0.16 4.68 -7.10
C GLY A 6 0.88 5.73 -6.72
N ASN A 7 0.43 6.75 -6.01
CA ASN A 7 1.28 7.77 -5.41
C ASN A 7 1.32 7.57 -3.89
N GLY A 8 2.52 7.50 -3.31
CA GLY A 8 2.75 7.31 -1.87
C GLY A 8 2.69 8.61 -1.05
N GLY A 9 2.43 9.74 -1.70
CA GLY A 9 2.43 11.09 -1.13
C GLY A 9 3.57 11.95 -1.67
N CYS A 10 4.76 11.37 -1.86
CA CYS A 10 5.91 12.05 -2.46
C CYS A 10 6.30 11.42 -3.80
N ASN A 11 6.42 10.10 -3.81
CA ASN A 11 6.89 9.28 -4.91
C ASN A 11 5.75 8.44 -5.49
N ASP A 12 5.84 8.21 -6.79
CA ASP A 12 5.03 7.17 -7.42
C ASP A 12 5.65 5.80 -7.11
N TYR A 13 4.80 4.79 -6.95
CA TYR A 13 5.21 3.42 -6.68
C TYR A 13 4.53 2.43 -7.62
N SER A 14 5.18 1.28 -7.82
CA SER A 14 4.58 0.14 -8.50
C SER A 14 5.19 -1.19 -8.07
N GLY A 15 4.43 -2.27 -8.19
CA GLY A 15 4.91 -3.63 -7.94
C GLY A 15 3.87 -4.69 -8.27
N GLY A 16 4.24 -5.95 -8.08
CA GLY A 16 3.33 -7.07 -8.28
C GLY A 16 2.45 -7.31 -7.05
N TYR A 17 1.25 -7.84 -7.26
CA TYR A 17 0.44 -8.41 -6.17
C TYR A 17 -0.24 -9.71 -6.57
N GLN A 18 -0.61 -10.48 -5.56
CA GLN A 18 -1.40 -11.70 -5.68
C GLN A 18 -2.50 -11.73 -4.62
N VAL A 19 -3.65 -12.29 -5.00
CA VAL A 19 -4.78 -12.52 -4.10
C VAL A 19 -5.07 -14.01 -4.09
N ASN A 20 -5.20 -14.57 -2.88
CA ASN A 20 -5.64 -15.94 -2.66
C ASN A 20 -6.69 -15.94 -1.53
N GLY A 21 -7.96 -16.11 -1.89
CA GLY A 21 -9.06 -15.92 -0.96
C GLY A 21 -9.08 -14.50 -0.40
N GLN A 22 -8.93 -14.37 0.91
CA GLN A 22 -8.86 -13.08 1.62
C GLN A 22 -7.42 -12.59 1.86
N THR A 23 -6.42 -13.39 1.48
CA THR A 23 -5.01 -13.01 1.61
C THR A 23 -4.57 -12.17 0.42
N LEU A 24 -4.01 -11.00 0.72
CA LEU A 24 -3.33 -10.13 -0.23
C LEU A 24 -1.83 -10.20 0.05
N THR A 25 -1.04 -10.49 -0.97
CA THR A 25 0.42 -10.39 -0.92
C THR A 25 0.89 -9.40 -1.95
N VAL A 26 1.67 -8.42 -1.50
CA VAL A 26 2.32 -7.42 -2.35
C VAL A 26 3.81 -7.75 -2.41
N SER A 27 4.34 -7.83 -3.63
CA SER A 27 5.77 -8.01 -3.87
C SER A 27 6.55 -6.72 -3.57
N ALA A 28 7.88 -6.78 -3.65
CA ALA A 28 8.71 -5.58 -3.53
C ALA A 28 8.20 -4.45 -4.47
N LEU A 29 8.06 -3.26 -3.90
CA LEU A 29 7.66 -2.05 -4.61
C LEU A 29 8.90 -1.30 -5.10
N GLY A 30 8.87 -0.87 -6.35
CA GLY A 30 9.77 0.17 -6.85
C GLY A 30 9.13 1.55 -6.65
N THR A 31 9.94 2.56 -6.35
CA THR A 31 9.50 3.95 -6.19
C THR A 31 10.30 4.89 -7.10
N THR A 32 9.76 6.07 -7.37
CA THR A 32 10.57 7.20 -7.85
C THR A 32 11.54 7.67 -6.75
N SER A 33 12.44 8.60 -7.08
CA SER A 33 13.43 9.16 -6.14
C SER A 33 13.34 10.68 -6.08
N VAL A 34 12.13 11.18 -5.84
CA VAL A 34 11.85 12.60 -5.59
C VAL A 34 12.07 12.91 -4.11
N GLN A 35 12.67 14.06 -3.84
CA GLN A 35 12.83 14.58 -2.49
C GLN A 35 11.64 15.51 -2.16
N CYS A 36 10.92 15.21 -1.09
CA CYS A 36 9.87 16.05 -0.53
C CYS A 36 10.27 16.51 0.88
N ALA A 37 9.32 17.10 1.61
CA ALA A 37 9.50 17.37 3.04
C ALA A 37 9.64 16.07 3.85
N ASP A 38 10.44 16.11 4.92
CA ASP A 38 10.80 14.92 5.70
C ASP A 38 9.58 14.22 6.32
N ASP A 39 8.57 14.98 6.74
CA ASP A 39 7.33 14.46 7.30
C ASP A 39 6.48 13.71 6.26
N VAL A 40 6.42 14.21 5.03
CA VAL A 40 5.75 13.54 3.91
C VAL A 40 6.45 12.24 3.56
N MET A 41 7.78 12.25 3.47
CA MET A 41 8.55 11.04 3.17
C MET A 41 8.45 10.00 4.31
N ALA A 42 8.42 10.43 5.57
CA ALA A 42 8.20 9.53 6.70
C ALA A 42 6.82 8.87 6.63
N GLN A 43 5.78 9.63 6.29
CA GLN A 43 4.44 9.07 6.09
C GLN A 43 4.38 8.11 4.89
N GLU A 44 5.05 8.44 3.79
CA GLU A 44 5.17 7.56 2.62
C GLU A 44 5.85 6.23 2.97
N ALA A 45 6.93 6.25 3.75
CA ALA A 45 7.62 5.04 4.17
C ALA A 45 6.69 4.10 4.95
N ILE A 46 5.93 4.63 5.93
CA ILE A 46 4.94 3.85 6.70
C ILE A 46 3.87 3.27 5.78
N TYR A 47 3.39 4.06 4.82
CA TYR A 47 2.38 3.64 3.86
C TYR A 47 2.87 2.48 2.97
N LEU A 48 4.08 2.62 2.38
CA LEU A 48 4.67 1.61 1.50
C LEU A 48 5.03 0.34 2.26
N ASP A 49 5.57 0.46 3.47
CA ASP A 49 5.85 -0.68 4.34
C ASP A 49 4.56 -1.41 4.70
N GLY A 50 3.51 -0.68 5.07
CA GLY A 50 2.19 -1.25 5.32
C GLY A 50 1.62 -2.01 4.12
N LEU A 51 1.78 -1.44 2.92
CA LEU A 51 1.31 -2.06 1.68
C LEU A 51 2.11 -3.32 1.33
N GLN A 52 3.43 -3.30 1.44
CA GLN A 52 4.29 -4.49 1.26
C GLN A 52 4.06 -5.55 2.37
N GLY A 53 3.74 -5.08 3.57
CA GLY A 53 3.37 -5.86 4.73
C GLY A 53 1.93 -6.40 4.68
N ALA A 54 1.19 -6.18 3.59
CA ALA A 54 -0.19 -6.66 3.47
C ALA A 54 -0.29 -8.16 3.76
N ARG A 55 -1.34 -8.52 4.49
CA ARG A 55 -1.70 -9.91 4.85
C ARG A 55 -3.15 -10.23 4.51
N GLY A 56 -4.00 -9.22 4.38
CA GLY A 56 -5.38 -9.40 4.02
C GLY A 56 -6.03 -8.12 3.51
N TYR A 57 -7.24 -8.27 2.98
CA TYR A 57 -8.03 -7.14 2.52
C TYR A 57 -9.52 -7.41 2.73
N GLU A 58 -10.29 -6.34 2.75
CA GLU A 58 -11.76 -6.39 2.77
C GLU A 58 -12.31 -5.33 1.82
N ILE A 59 -13.36 -5.69 1.07
CA ILE A 59 -14.10 -4.73 0.24
C ILE A 59 -15.52 -4.62 0.80
N VAL A 60 -15.91 -3.42 1.21
CA VAL A 60 -17.26 -3.10 1.71
C VAL A 60 -17.82 -1.94 0.92
N GLY A 61 -18.84 -2.21 0.10
CA GLY A 61 -19.39 -1.22 -0.83
C GLY A 61 -18.32 -0.75 -1.82
N ASN A 62 -18.02 0.55 -1.82
CA ASN A 62 -16.98 1.15 -2.67
C ASN A 62 -15.65 1.38 -1.93
N ARG A 63 -15.46 0.80 -0.74
CA ARG A 63 -14.25 0.97 0.06
C ARG A 63 -13.45 -0.32 0.10
N LEU A 64 -12.15 -0.19 -0.13
CA LEU A 64 -11.15 -1.23 0.07
C LEU A 64 -10.38 -0.92 1.37
N ARG A 65 -10.26 -1.91 2.22
CA ARG A 65 -9.44 -1.92 3.43
C ARG A 65 -8.32 -2.93 3.21
N ILE A 66 -7.07 -2.56 3.49
CA ILE A 66 -5.93 -3.47 3.46
C ILE A 66 -5.35 -3.52 4.86
N PHE A 67 -5.16 -4.74 5.37
CA PHE A 67 -4.54 -5.02 6.66
C PHE A 67 -3.09 -5.43 6.41
N GLY A 68 -2.15 -4.73 7.03
CA GLY A 68 -0.73 -4.98 6.89
C GLY A 68 0.07 -4.63 8.13
N VAL A 69 1.39 -4.72 8.01
CA VAL A 69 2.34 -4.36 9.06
C VAL A 69 3.42 -3.44 8.50
N ALA A 70 3.70 -2.35 9.20
CA ALA A 70 4.82 -1.45 8.92
C ALA A 70 5.83 -1.56 10.07
N GLY A 71 6.95 -2.24 9.81
CA GLY A 71 7.82 -2.73 10.89
C GLY A 71 7.04 -3.65 11.84
N ASP A 72 6.95 -3.27 13.11
CA ASP A 72 6.22 -4.01 14.15
C ASP A 72 4.80 -3.47 14.41
N GLN A 73 4.35 -2.47 13.64
CA GLN A 73 3.03 -1.85 13.82
C GLN A 73 2.01 -2.42 12.86
N GLU A 74 0.85 -2.83 13.38
CA GLU A 74 -0.32 -3.10 12.55
C GLU A 74 -0.84 -1.80 11.93
N VAL A 75 -1.11 -1.84 10.63
CA VAL A 75 -1.62 -0.68 9.89
C VAL A 75 -2.81 -1.10 9.03
N GLU A 76 -3.71 -0.14 8.84
CA GLU A 76 -4.86 -0.31 7.98
C GLU A 76 -4.91 0.80 6.95
N LEU A 77 -4.91 0.41 5.67
CA LEU A 77 -4.96 1.32 4.54
C LEU A 77 -6.37 1.35 3.96
N PHE A 78 -6.92 2.55 3.77
CA PHE A 78 -8.27 2.75 3.28
C PHE A 78 -8.25 3.41 1.90
N TYR A 79 -8.94 2.79 0.95
CA TYR A 79 -9.13 3.32 -0.39
C TYR A 79 -10.61 3.38 -0.71
N THR A 80 -11.00 4.37 -1.51
CA THR A 80 -12.37 4.47 -2.04
C THR A 80 -12.29 4.46 -3.55
N ALA A 81 -13.08 3.60 -4.20
CA ALA A 81 -13.17 3.58 -5.64
C ALA A 81 -13.70 4.93 -6.14
N GLN A 82 -12.92 5.59 -7.00
CA GLN A 82 -13.40 6.74 -7.76
C GLN A 82 -14.27 6.21 -8.91
N GLN A 83 -15.44 6.83 -9.11
CA GLN A 83 -16.41 6.46 -10.14
C GLN A 83 -15.86 6.68 -11.55
#